data_AF-A0A2I0I589-F1
#
_entry.id   AF-A0A2I0I589-F1
#
_cell.length_a   1.000
_cell.length_b   1.000
_cell.length_c   1.000
_cell.angle_alpha   90.00
_cell.angle_beta   90.00
_cell.angle_gamma   90.00
#
_symmetry.space_group_name_H-M   'P 1'
#
loop_
_entity.id
_entity.type
_entity.pdbx_description
1 polymer ?
#
loop_
_entity_poly.entity_id
_entity_poly.type
_entity_poly.pdbx_seq_one_letter_code
_entity_poly.pdbx_strand_id
1 'polypeptide(L)'
;MGHNGLTTYMMIAALNEKGYNAFALSVPSAGELVSIIGLAAPVFITMTSKVAFYSLLIYFATSMGTITVAAHQVMLQTFSMCTVWGEPLSQTAQSFMPELIYGQKRSLEKAKTLLKSLVIIGAILGVTLGSVGTFIPWCFPRIFTSDHDVIREMHTVLIPYFMALSVTPPTHSLEGTLLAGRDLKFISASMSGCLAWGALLLMLVSSKGFGLMGCWFALSGFQWARFFIALRRLISPNSFLNSDCKLEKLRAA
;
A
#
# COMPACT_ATOMS: atom_id res chain seq x y z
N MET A 1 -14.47 -19.67 18.21
CA MET A 1 -13.66 -19.22 19.37
C MET A 1 -12.31 -19.94 19.54
N GLY A 2 -11.98 -20.98 18.75
CA GLY A 2 -10.78 -21.81 18.97
C GLY A 2 -9.47 -21.42 18.25
N HIS A 3 -9.50 -20.51 17.26
CA HIS A 3 -8.31 -20.19 16.46
C HIS A 3 -7.31 -19.30 17.25
N ASN A 4 -7.82 -18.25 17.91
CA ASN A 4 -6.98 -17.29 18.62
C ASN A 4 -6.27 -17.90 19.84
N GLY A 5 -6.92 -18.82 20.55
CA GLY A 5 -6.34 -19.47 21.73
C GLY A 5 -5.16 -20.39 21.40
N LEU A 6 -5.22 -21.09 20.26
CA LEU A 6 -4.13 -21.92 19.78
C LEU A 6 -2.90 -21.07 19.40
N THR A 7 -3.12 -19.98 18.67
CA THR A 7 -2.05 -19.05 18.27
C THR A 7 -1.37 -18.41 19.49
N THR A 8 -2.16 -17.98 20.48
CA THR A 8 -1.63 -17.43 21.73
C THR A 8 -0.81 -18.48 22.49
N TYR A 9 -1.29 -19.72 22.59
CA TYR A 9 -0.55 -20.81 23.23
C TYR A 9 0.77 -21.11 22.50
N MET A 10 0.75 -21.18 21.17
CA MET A 10 1.96 -21.40 20.36
C MET A 10 2.97 -20.26 20.51
N MET A 11 2.50 -19.00 20.60
CA MET A 11 3.37 -17.85 20.84
C MET A 11 3.99 -17.89 22.24
N ILE A 12 3.20 -18.21 23.27
CA ILE A 12 3.66 -18.39 24.66
C ILE A 12 4.70 -19.52 24.75
N ALA A 13 4.42 -20.66 24.12
CA ALA A 13 5.32 -21.81 24.09
C ALA A 13 6.66 -21.45 23.40
N ALA A 14 6.60 -20.79 22.23
CA ALA A 14 7.80 -20.36 21.51
C ALA A 14 8.62 -19.30 22.26
N LEU A 15 7.96 -18.40 23.01
CA LEU A 15 8.64 -17.42 23.87
C LEU A 15 9.35 -18.12 25.04
N ASN A 16 8.68 -19.06 25.70
CA ASN A 16 9.26 -19.85 26.78
C ASN A 16 10.43 -20.72 26.29
N GLU A 17 10.34 -21.34 25.10
CA GLU A 17 11.46 -22.08 24.49
C GLU A 17 12.67 -21.19 24.20
N LYS A 18 12.46 -19.90 23.88
CA LYS A 18 13.53 -18.92 23.72
C LYS A 18 14.04 -18.32 25.02
N GLY A 19 13.55 -18.81 26.18
CA GLY A 19 13.96 -18.35 27.51
C GLY A 19 13.27 -17.07 27.99
N TYR A 20 12.23 -16.60 27.30
CA TYR A 20 11.45 -15.44 27.72
C TYR A 20 10.27 -15.89 28.58
N ASN A 21 10.06 -15.23 29.73
CA ASN A 21 8.89 -15.49 30.56
C ASN A 21 7.65 -14.80 29.95
N ALA A 22 6.84 -15.56 29.23
CA ALA A 22 5.67 -15.03 28.51
C ALA A 22 4.60 -14.37 29.41
N PHE A 23 4.63 -14.64 30.72
CA PHE A 23 3.70 -14.07 31.71
C PHE A 23 4.29 -12.91 32.51
N ALA A 24 5.55 -12.53 32.28
CA ALA A 24 6.15 -11.39 32.94
C ALA A 24 5.64 -10.09 32.31
N LEU A 25 4.70 -9.42 32.98
CA LEU A 25 4.26 -8.08 32.61
C LEU A 25 5.39 -7.09 32.95
N SER A 26 6.26 -6.81 31.97
CA SER A 26 7.34 -5.84 32.11
C SER A 26 6.91 -4.50 31.51
N VAL A 27 7.00 -3.43 32.29
CA VAL A 27 6.85 -2.06 31.77
C VAL A 27 8.10 -1.75 30.95
N PRO A 28 7.97 -1.33 29.67
CA PRO A 28 9.12 -1.04 28.84
C PRO A 28 9.91 0.13 29.42
N SER A 29 11.24 0.00 29.42
CA SER A 29 12.16 1.08 29.73
C SER A 29 12.03 2.23 28.72
N ALA A 30 12.53 3.41 29.08
CA ALA A 30 12.52 4.56 28.17
C ALA A 30 13.22 4.26 26.81
N GLY A 31 14.29 3.45 26.81
CA GLY A 31 14.99 3.06 25.58
C GLY A 31 14.19 2.10 24.70
N GLU A 32 13.47 1.16 25.31
CA GLU A 32 12.55 0.26 24.59
C GLU A 32 11.36 1.03 24.02
N LEU A 33 10.81 1.98 24.79
CA LEU A 33 9.74 2.86 24.32
C LEU A 33 10.17 3.68 23.11
N VAL A 34 11.37 4.27 23.13
CA VAL A 34 11.94 4.99 21.98
C VAL A 34 12.08 4.08 20.77
N SER A 35 12.50 2.83 20.96
CA SER A 35 12.64 1.84 19.88
C SER A 35 11.28 1.46 19.28
N ILE A 36 10.27 1.24 20.14
CA ILE A 36 8.88 0.98 19.72
C ILE A 36 8.34 2.17 18.91
N ILE A 37 8.52 3.39 19.41
CA ILE A 37 8.11 4.62 18.72
C ILE A 37 8.84 4.75 17.37
N GLY A 38 10.14 4.44 17.32
CA GLY A 38 10.94 4.48 16.10
C GLY A 38 10.44 3.55 14.99
N LEU A 39 9.78 2.45 15.36
CA LEU A 39 9.15 1.52 14.42
C LEU A 39 7.69 1.90 14.11
N ALA A 40 6.92 2.30 15.12
CA ALA A 40 5.49 2.56 15.00
C ALA A 40 5.19 3.91 14.33
N ALA A 41 5.93 4.97 14.65
CA ALA A 41 5.65 6.32 14.16
C ALA A 41 5.70 6.42 12.63
N PRO A 42 6.71 5.86 11.92
CA PRO A 42 6.71 5.90 10.46
C PRO A 42 5.51 5.18 9.83
N VAL A 43 5.14 4.01 10.36
CA VAL A 43 3.97 3.26 9.89
C VAL A 43 2.69 4.04 10.14
N PHE A 44 2.55 4.66 11.31
CA PHE A 44 1.44 5.54 11.64
C PHE A 44 1.32 6.73 10.68
N ILE A 45 2.44 7.39 10.37
CA ILE A 45 2.48 8.50 9.40
C ILE A 45 2.05 8.01 8.01
N THR A 46 2.50 6.83 7.58
CA THR A 46 2.12 6.24 6.30
C THR A 46 0.61 5.98 6.23
N MET A 47 0.03 5.38 7.27
CA MET A 47 -1.42 5.09 7.28
C MET A 47 -2.26 6.35 7.40
N THR A 48 -1.88 7.28 8.27
CA THR A 48 -2.55 8.58 8.43
C THR A 48 -2.51 9.37 7.13
N SER A 49 -1.38 9.35 6.41
CA SER A 49 -1.26 10.01 5.12
C SER A 49 -2.20 9.44 4.06
N LYS A 50 -2.37 8.12 4.02
CA LYS A 50 -3.34 7.47 3.12
C LYS A 50 -4.77 7.91 3.48
N VAL A 51 -5.14 7.81 4.76
CA VAL A 51 -6.46 8.21 5.25
C VAL A 51 -6.74 9.68 4.93
N ALA A 52 -5.77 10.57 5.14
CA ALA A 52 -5.89 11.99 4.84
C ALA A 52 -6.13 12.24 3.34
N PHE A 53 -5.39 11.56 2.46
CA PHE A 53 -5.57 11.71 1.01
C PHE A 53 -6.96 11.25 0.55
N TYR A 54 -7.44 10.10 1.02
CA TYR A 54 -8.80 9.63 0.71
C TYR A 54 -9.88 10.53 1.32
N SER A 55 -9.63 11.10 2.50
CA SER A 55 -10.56 12.07 3.11
C SER A 55 -10.66 13.34 2.26
N LEU A 56 -9.55 13.83 1.69
CA LEU A 56 -9.54 14.96 0.77
C LEU A 56 -10.30 14.65 -0.53
N LEU A 57 -10.13 13.44 -1.09
CA LEU A 57 -10.91 12.99 -2.26
C LEU A 57 -12.42 13.05 -1.98
N ILE A 58 -12.85 12.51 -0.84
CA ILE A 58 -14.26 12.52 -0.43
C ILE A 58 -14.75 13.95 -0.22
N TYR A 59 -13.95 14.81 0.42
CA TYR A 59 -14.28 16.22 0.63
C TYR A 59 -14.56 16.93 -0.70
N PHE A 60 -13.67 16.80 -1.68
CA PHE A 60 -13.85 17.42 -2.99
C PHE A 60 -15.05 16.83 -3.74
N ALA A 61 -15.23 15.52 -3.76
CA ALA A 61 -16.39 14.89 -4.37
C ALA A 61 -17.72 15.36 -3.73
N THR A 62 -17.74 15.53 -2.40
CA THR A 62 -18.89 16.04 -1.65
C THR A 62 -19.21 17.50 -2.03
N SER A 63 -18.17 18.33 -2.22
CA SER A 63 -18.35 19.73 -2.60
C SER A 63 -18.92 19.94 -4.02
N MET A 64 -18.88 18.92 -4.87
CA MET A 64 -19.32 19.00 -6.27
C MET A 64 -20.81 18.68 -6.48
N GLY A 65 -21.50 18.17 -5.46
CA GLY A 65 -22.94 17.90 -5.50
C GLY A 65 -23.31 16.45 -5.22
N THR A 66 -24.62 16.21 -5.08
CA THR A 66 -25.19 14.92 -4.63
C THR A 66 -24.97 13.78 -5.62
N ILE A 67 -25.12 14.04 -6.92
CA ILE A 67 -24.87 13.04 -7.98
C ILE A 67 -23.40 12.62 -8.00
N THR A 68 -22.48 13.60 -7.94
CA THR A 68 -21.04 13.36 -7.93
C THR A 68 -20.59 12.56 -6.71
N VAL A 69 -21.04 12.91 -5.50
CA VAL A 69 -20.67 12.14 -4.31
C VAL A 69 -21.28 10.73 -4.33
N ALA A 70 -22.50 10.55 -4.84
CA ALA A 70 -23.10 9.22 -4.98
C ALA A 70 -22.28 8.33 -5.93
N ALA A 71 -21.90 8.86 -7.10
CA ALA A 71 -21.05 8.15 -8.05
C ALA A 71 -19.67 7.85 -7.46
N HIS A 72 -19.07 8.83 -6.76
CA HIS A 72 -17.80 8.65 -6.08
C HIS A 72 -17.85 7.54 -5.03
N GLN A 73 -18.91 7.48 -4.20
CA GLN A 73 -19.05 6.45 -3.18
C GLN A 73 -19.13 5.05 -3.79
N VAL A 74 -19.96 4.84 -4.82
CA VAL A 74 -20.03 3.54 -5.50
C VAL A 74 -18.65 3.11 -5.99
N MET A 75 -17.97 4.00 -6.72
CA MET A 75 -16.67 3.70 -7.31
C MET A 75 -15.57 3.53 -6.26
N LEU A 76 -15.59 4.29 -5.16
CA LEU A 76 -14.59 4.16 -4.10
C LEU A 76 -14.74 2.87 -3.30
N GLN A 77 -15.98 2.39 -3.07
CA GLN A 77 -16.21 1.15 -2.36
C GLN A 77 -15.81 -0.08 -3.18
N THR A 78 -16.14 -0.10 -4.47
CA THR A 78 -15.68 -1.16 -5.37
C THR A 78 -14.16 -1.15 -5.52
N PHE A 79 -13.56 0.04 -5.62
CA PHE A 79 -12.10 0.20 -5.60
C PHE A 79 -11.49 -0.42 -4.34
N SER A 80 -12.01 -0.03 -3.17
CA SER A 80 -11.50 -0.48 -1.86
C SER A 80 -11.60 -2.00 -1.73
N MET A 81 -12.74 -2.59 -2.11
CA MET A 81 -12.93 -4.05 -2.14
C MET A 81 -11.87 -4.76 -2.98
N CYS A 82 -11.56 -4.24 -4.17
CA CYS A 82 -10.51 -4.81 -5.02
C CYS A 82 -9.11 -4.64 -4.41
N THR A 83 -8.81 -3.51 -3.75
CA THR A 83 -7.46 -3.26 -3.20
C THR A 83 -7.03 -4.25 -2.11
N VAL A 84 -7.99 -4.84 -1.38
CA VAL A 84 -7.73 -5.84 -0.33
C VAL A 84 -6.96 -7.04 -0.87
N TRP A 85 -7.16 -7.40 -2.13
CA TRP A 85 -6.50 -8.54 -2.76
C TRP A 85 -4.99 -8.36 -2.94
N GLY A 86 -4.48 -7.13 -2.87
CA GLY A 86 -3.04 -6.87 -2.89
C GLY A 86 -2.36 -7.09 -1.54
N GLU A 87 -3.12 -7.14 -0.44
CA GLU A 87 -2.57 -7.26 0.91
C GLU A 87 -1.78 -8.56 1.15
N PRO A 88 -2.23 -9.74 0.67
CA PRO A 88 -1.44 -10.97 0.75
C PRO A 88 -0.03 -10.85 0.15
N LEU A 89 0.17 -10.03 -0.88
CA LEU A 89 1.49 -9.81 -1.48
C LEU A 89 2.42 -9.04 -0.52
N SER A 90 1.88 -8.00 0.12
CA SER A 90 2.59 -7.24 1.16
C SER A 90 2.96 -8.13 2.34
N GLN A 91 2.02 -8.96 2.82
CA GLN A 91 2.25 -9.89 3.91
C GLN A 91 3.26 -10.98 3.56
N THR A 92 3.25 -11.46 2.32
CA THR A 92 4.24 -12.41 1.82
C THR A 92 5.64 -11.79 1.86
N ALA A 93 5.80 -10.54 1.42
CA ALA A 93 7.06 -9.82 1.54
C ALA A 93 7.50 -9.69 3.02
N GLN A 94 6.60 -9.25 3.90
CA GLN A 94 6.92 -9.05 5.31
C GLN A 94 7.22 -10.35 6.08
N SER A 95 6.68 -11.48 5.63
CA SER A 95 6.90 -12.79 6.27
C SER A 95 8.20 -13.45 5.83
N PHE A 96 8.52 -13.42 4.53
CA PHE A 96 9.66 -14.18 3.99
C PHE A 96 10.91 -13.35 3.76
N MET A 97 10.78 -12.07 3.43
CA MET A 97 11.93 -11.23 3.09
C MET A 97 12.89 -10.96 4.26
N PRO A 98 12.46 -10.81 5.53
CA PRO A 98 13.38 -10.56 6.63
C PRO A 98 14.41 -11.68 6.84
N GLU A 99 14.01 -12.95 6.71
CA GLU A 99 14.93 -14.10 6.80
C GLU A 99 15.96 -14.10 5.67
N LEU A 100 15.55 -13.70 4.46
CA LEU A 100 16.44 -13.63 3.31
C LEU A 100 17.42 -12.45 3.38
N ILE A 101 17.07 -11.36 4.06
CA ILE A 101 17.90 -10.15 4.18
C ILE A 101 18.80 -10.19 5.42
N TYR A 102 18.26 -10.56 6.58
CA TYR A 102 18.90 -10.46 7.89
C TYR A 102 19.05 -11.79 8.63
N GLY A 103 18.41 -12.86 8.14
CA GLY A 103 18.37 -14.17 8.80
C GLY A 103 19.62 -15.01 8.61
N GLN A 104 19.62 -16.21 9.18
CA GLN A 104 20.73 -17.15 9.05
C GLN A 104 20.82 -17.71 7.63
N LYS A 105 19.68 -17.90 6.95
CA LYS A 105 19.61 -18.34 5.55
C LYS A 105 19.67 -17.16 4.57
N ARG A 106 20.48 -16.15 4.89
CA ARG A 106 20.63 -14.91 4.11
C ARG A 106 20.95 -15.21 2.65
N SER A 107 20.16 -14.65 1.74
CA SER A 107 20.39 -14.75 0.29
C SER A 107 19.71 -13.59 -0.42
N LEU A 108 20.49 -12.56 -0.75
CA LEU A 108 19.98 -11.38 -1.44
C LEU A 108 19.48 -11.69 -2.86
N GLU A 109 20.07 -12.68 -3.52
CA GLU A 109 19.59 -13.13 -4.83
C GLU A 109 18.18 -13.72 -4.73
N LYS A 110 17.92 -14.57 -3.72
CA LYS A 110 16.55 -15.07 -3.45
C LYS A 110 15.60 -13.95 -3.04
N ALA A 111 16.05 -12.96 -2.28
CA ALA A 111 15.25 -11.79 -1.92
C ALA A 111 14.83 -10.98 -3.16
N LYS A 112 15.76 -10.76 -4.11
CA LYS A 112 15.47 -10.10 -5.39
C LYS A 112 14.53 -10.93 -6.27
N THR A 113 14.72 -12.26 -6.32
CA THR A 113 13.81 -13.15 -7.04
C THR A 113 12.40 -13.09 -6.44
N LEU A 114 12.27 -13.12 -5.10
CA LEU A 114 10.99 -12.99 -4.41
C LEU A 114 10.33 -11.64 -4.74
N LEU A 115 11.07 -10.53 -4.62
CA LEU A 115 10.56 -9.21 -4.99
C LEU A 115 10.06 -9.17 -6.44
N LYS A 116 10.84 -9.69 -7.39
CA LYS A 116 10.46 -9.75 -8.81
C LYS A 116 9.17 -10.55 -9.01
N SER A 117 9.07 -11.72 -8.38
CA SER A 117 7.86 -12.55 -8.44
C SER A 117 6.64 -11.82 -7.86
N LEU A 118 6.78 -11.17 -6.69
CA LEU A 118 5.70 -10.42 -6.06
C LEU A 118 5.22 -9.23 -6.89
N VAL A 119 6.14 -8.55 -7.58
CA VAL A 119 5.78 -7.45 -8.50
C VAL A 119 5.09 -7.97 -9.75
N ILE A 120 5.54 -9.08 -10.33
CA ILE A 120 4.90 -9.70 -11.51
C ILE A 120 3.49 -10.20 -11.15
N ILE A 121 3.36 -10.96 -10.06
CA ILE A 121 2.06 -11.44 -9.56
C ILE A 121 1.15 -10.24 -9.25
N GLY A 122 1.69 -9.21 -8.60
CA GLY A 122 0.98 -7.96 -8.36
C GLY A 122 0.49 -7.31 -9.64
N ALA A 123 1.32 -7.20 -10.67
CA ALA A 123 0.94 -6.60 -11.95
C ALA A 123 -0.17 -7.39 -12.65
N ILE A 124 -0.08 -8.73 -12.68
CA ILE A 124 -1.12 -9.60 -13.23
C ILE A 124 -2.43 -9.41 -12.47
N LEU A 125 -2.37 -9.51 -11.13
CA LEU A 125 -3.52 -9.33 -10.27
C LEU A 125 -4.14 -7.93 -10.43
N GLY A 126 -3.31 -6.89 -10.51
CA GLY A 126 -3.74 -5.52 -10.74
C GLY A 126 -4.47 -5.35 -12.05
N VAL A 127 -3.93 -5.85 -13.17
CA VAL A 127 -4.61 -5.80 -14.47
C VAL A 127 -5.92 -6.60 -14.43
N THR A 128 -5.94 -7.79 -13.82
CA THR A 128 -7.16 -8.59 -13.67
C THR A 128 -8.22 -7.85 -12.86
N LEU A 129 -7.88 -7.32 -11.68
CA LEU A 129 -8.79 -6.59 -10.82
C LEU A 129 -9.23 -5.26 -11.44
N GLY A 130 -8.32 -4.55 -12.09
CA GLY A 130 -8.61 -3.36 -12.88
C GLY A 130 -9.65 -3.64 -13.95
N SER A 131 -9.45 -4.72 -14.72
CA SER A 131 -10.36 -5.10 -15.81
C SER A 131 -11.73 -5.51 -15.28
N VAL A 132 -11.79 -6.45 -14.33
CA VAL A 132 -13.06 -6.93 -13.75
C VAL A 132 -13.77 -5.81 -13.00
N GLY A 133 -13.05 -5.05 -12.19
CA GLY A 133 -13.58 -3.94 -11.40
C GLY A 133 -14.07 -2.76 -12.23
N THR A 134 -13.57 -2.59 -13.45
CA THR A 134 -14.08 -1.58 -14.41
C THR A 134 -15.24 -2.14 -15.24
N PHE A 135 -15.16 -3.42 -15.63
CA PHE A 135 -16.18 -4.09 -16.43
C PHE A 135 -17.54 -4.15 -15.73
N ILE A 136 -17.56 -4.41 -14.41
CA ILE A 136 -18.82 -4.54 -13.66
C ILE A 136 -19.59 -3.19 -13.62
N PRO A 137 -19.03 -2.05 -13.17
CA PRO A 137 -19.71 -0.76 -13.24
C PRO A 137 -20.01 -0.28 -14.66
N TRP A 138 -19.23 -0.72 -15.65
CA TRP A 138 -19.48 -0.36 -17.05
C TRP A 138 -20.69 -1.08 -17.64
N CYS A 139 -20.73 -2.42 -17.55
CA CYS A 139 -21.77 -3.24 -18.18
C CYS A 139 -23.00 -3.47 -17.29
N PHE A 140 -22.83 -3.47 -15.97
CA PHE A 140 -23.90 -3.75 -15.01
C PHE A 140 -24.04 -2.63 -13.94
N PRO A 141 -24.08 -1.34 -14.31
CA PRO A 141 -24.15 -0.24 -13.33
C PRO A 141 -25.40 -0.28 -12.44
N ARG A 142 -26.50 -0.87 -12.95
CA ARG A 142 -27.78 -0.97 -12.25
C ARG A 142 -27.75 -1.82 -10.98
N ILE A 143 -26.71 -2.62 -10.77
CA ILE A 143 -26.54 -3.38 -9.51
C ILE A 143 -26.21 -2.46 -8.34
N PHE A 144 -25.63 -1.28 -8.60
CA PHE A 144 -25.20 -0.33 -7.58
C PHE A 144 -26.23 0.78 -7.36
N THR A 145 -26.87 1.25 -8.43
CA THR A 145 -27.85 2.34 -8.36
C THR A 145 -28.86 2.25 -9.49
N SER A 146 -30.09 2.71 -9.23
CA SER A 146 -31.13 2.86 -10.27
C SER A 146 -31.14 4.25 -10.90
N ASP A 147 -30.38 5.20 -10.37
CA ASP A 147 -30.33 6.59 -10.84
C ASP A 147 -29.43 6.74 -12.08
N HIS A 148 -30.01 7.19 -13.19
CA HIS A 148 -29.31 7.34 -14.47
C HIS A 148 -28.23 8.43 -14.45
N ASP A 149 -28.40 9.51 -13.70
CA ASP A 149 -27.42 10.59 -13.64
C ASP A 149 -26.17 10.14 -12.86
N VAL A 150 -26.36 9.35 -11.80
CA VAL A 150 -25.26 8.73 -11.05
C VAL A 150 -24.48 7.74 -11.92
N ILE A 151 -25.18 6.92 -12.73
CA ILE A 151 -24.52 5.98 -13.65
C ILE A 151 -23.67 6.73 -14.69
N ARG A 152 -24.21 7.80 -15.28
CA ARG A 152 -23.46 8.62 -16.24
C ARG A 152 -22.19 9.18 -15.61
N GLU A 153 -22.30 9.68 -14.38
CA GLU A 153 -21.17 10.23 -13.64
C GLU A 153 -20.13 9.14 -13.29
N MET A 154 -20.56 7.93 -12.90
CA MET A 154 -19.66 6.77 -12.69
C MET A 154 -18.88 6.40 -13.96
N HIS A 155 -19.52 6.47 -15.13
CA HIS A 155 -18.86 6.14 -16.40
C HIS A 155 -17.74 7.12 -16.76
N THR A 156 -17.78 8.36 -16.27
CA THR A 156 -16.72 9.34 -16.49
C THR A 156 -15.39 8.94 -15.81
N VAL A 157 -15.44 8.12 -14.76
CA VAL A 157 -14.24 7.80 -13.95
C VAL A 157 -13.63 6.43 -14.26
N LEU A 158 -14.19 5.66 -15.19
CA LEU A 158 -13.77 4.28 -15.46
C LEU A 158 -12.29 4.17 -15.85
N ILE A 159 -11.79 5.10 -16.67
CA ILE A 159 -10.38 5.12 -17.11
C ILE A 159 -9.44 5.36 -15.92
N PRO A 160 -9.56 6.47 -15.16
CA PRO A 160 -8.68 6.68 -14.02
C PRO A 160 -8.87 5.63 -12.91
N TYR A 161 -10.07 5.05 -12.76
CA TYR A 161 -10.32 3.90 -11.89
C TYR A 161 -9.45 2.70 -12.28
N PHE A 162 -9.48 2.29 -13.56
CA PHE A 162 -8.67 1.18 -14.08
C PHE A 162 -7.18 1.43 -13.86
N MET A 163 -6.70 2.63 -14.19
CA MET A 163 -5.30 3.00 -14.03
C MET A 163 -4.85 2.97 -12.57
N ALA A 164 -5.68 3.46 -11.65
CA ALA A 164 -5.37 3.44 -10.22
C ALA A 164 -5.35 2.00 -9.68
N LEU A 165 -6.32 1.17 -10.08
CA LEU A 165 -6.45 -0.19 -9.56
C LEU A 165 -5.37 -1.13 -10.11
N SER A 166 -5.01 -0.97 -11.39
CA SER A 166 -3.98 -1.80 -12.05
C SER A 166 -2.60 -1.72 -11.38
N VAL A 167 -2.23 -0.55 -10.86
CA VAL A 167 -0.94 -0.35 -10.20
C VAL A 167 -0.97 -0.63 -8.68
N THR A 168 -2.16 -0.78 -8.10
CA THR A 168 -2.31 -0.89 -6.64
C THR A 168 -1.70 -2.20 -6.06
N PRO A 169 -2.03 -3.40 -6.55
CA PRO A 169 -1.42 -4.63 -6.02
C PRO A 169 0.11 -4.71 -6.13
N PRO A 170 0.77 -4.35 -7.26
CA PRO A 170 2.23 -4.35 -7.28
C PRO A 170 2.83 -3.26 -6.37
N THR A 171 2.12 -2.15 -6.13
CA THR A 171 2.53 -1.15 -5.13
C THR A 171 2.51 -1.74 -3.71
N HIS A 172 1.50 -2.55 -3.37
CA HIS A 172 1.46 -3.24 -2.08
C HIS A 172 2.63 -4.21 -1.89
N SER A 173 3.03 -4.94 -2.95
CA SER A 173 4.24 -5.78 -2.93
C SER A 173 5.52 -4.98 -2.62
N LEU A 174 5.67 -3.80 -3.22
CA LEU A 174 6.83 -2.93 -3.02
C LEU A 174 6.84 -2.31 -1.62
N GLU A 175 5.71 -1.77 -1.16
CA GLU A 175 5.57 -1.21 0.19
C GLU A 175 5.81 -2.28 1.25
N GLY A 176 5.24 -3.47 1.09
CA GLY A 176 5.49 -4.60 1.98
C GLY A 176 6.96 -5.01 2.02
N THR A 177 7.66 -4.95 0.89
CA THR A 177 9.11 -5.21 0.83
C THR A 177 9.92 -4.13 1.55
N LEU A 178 9.55 -2.86 1.41
CA LEU A 178 10.21 -1.76 2.14
C LEU A 178 10.00 -1.88 3.65
N LEU A 179 8.80 -2.27 4.08
CA LEU A 179 8.50 -2.56 5.49
C LEU A 179 9.33 -3.75 5.99
N ALA A 180 9.43 -4.82 5.20
CA ALA A 180 10.22 -6.00 5.53
C ALA A 180 11.72 -5.68 5.67
N GLY A 181 12.24 -4.80 4.81
CA GLY A 181 13.61 -4.27 4.86
C GLY A 181 13.83 -3.16 5.88
N ARG A 182 12.84 -2.87 6.74
CA ARG A 182 12.88 -1.81 7.77
C ARG A 182 13.27 -0.43 7.25
N ASP A 183 13.00 -0.12 5.98
CA ASP A 183 13.25 1.20 5.40
C ASP A 183 12.10 2.19 5.75
N LEU A 184 11.81 2.27 7.05
CA LEU A 184 10.62 2.91 7.59
C LEU A 184 10.66 4.44 7.44
N LYS A 185 11.84 5.05 7.57
CA LYS A 185 11.97 6.50 7.35
C LYS A 185 11.68 6.89 5.90
N PHE A 186 12.11 6.06 4.96
CA PHE A 186 11.84 6.28 3.54
C PHE A 186 10.35 6.11 3.24
N ILE A 187 9.70 5.06 3.76
CA ILE A 187 8.28 4.82 3.47
C ILE A 187 7.39 5.94 4.05
N SER A 188 7.70 6.45 5.25
CA SER A 188 6.95 7.57 5.83
C SER A 188 7.21 8.87 5.08
N ALA A 189 8.46 9.19 4.76
CA ALA A 189 8.79 10.43 4.05
C ALA A 189 8.22 10.44 2.62
N SER A 190 8.33 9.32 1.89
CA SER A 190 7.74 9.20 0.54
C SER A 190 6.22 9.30 0.58
N MET A 191 5.56 8.67 1.55
CA MET A 191 4.10 8.78 1.67
C MET A 191 3.64 10.20 2.01
N SER A 192 4.33 10.90 2.91
CA SER A 192 4.03 12.32 3.21
C SER A 192 4.24 13.20 1.98
N GLY A 193 5.28 12.93 1.18
CA GLY A 193 5.51 13.61 -0.11
C GLY A 193 4.39 13.34 -1.12
N CYS A 194 3.95 12.08 -1.24
CA CYS A 194 2.82 11.71 -2.09
C CYS A 194 1.52 12.37 -1.62
N LEU A 195 1.28 12.48 -0.31
CA LEU A 195 0.12 13.20 0.24
C LEU A 195 0.19 14.68 -0.13
N ALA A 196 1.31 15.36 0.12
CA ALA A 196 1.45 16.78 -0.17
C ALA A 196 1.25 17.07 -1.66
N TRP A 197 1.90 16.28 -2.52
CA TRP A 197 1.74 16.39 -3.98
C TRP A 197 0.31 16.08 -4.42
N GLY A 198 -0.29 14.99 -3.91
CA GLY A 198 -1.64 14.58 -4.24
C GLY A 198 -2.69 15.60 -3.79
N ALA A 199 -2.53 16.18 -2.59
CA ALA A 199 -3.39 17.23 -2.08
C ALA A 199 -3.30 18.50 -2.94
N LEU A 200 -2.08 18.90 -3.33
CA LEU A 200 -1.88 20.02 -4.26
C LEU A 200 -2.56 19.76 -5.61
N LEU A 201 -2.39 18.57 -6.17
CA LEU A 201 -3.01 18.18 -7.43
C LEU A 201 -4.54 18.21 -7.32
N LEU A 202 -5.11 17.67 -6.25
CA LEU A 202 -6.55 17.72 -5.99
C LEU A 202 -7.08 19.15 -5.88
N MET A 203 -6.37 20.04 -5.17
CA MET A 203 -6.73 21.46 -5.08
C MET A 203 -6.73 22.12 -6.46
N LEU A 204 -5.70 21.88 -7.29
CA LEU A 204 -5.58 22.45 -8.64
C LEU A 204 -6.65 21.94 -9.61
N VAL A 205 -6.96 20.65 -9.52
CA VAL A 205 -7.97 20.01 -10.37
C VAL A 205 -9.36 20.49 -10.00
N SER A 206 -9.63 20.63 -8.70
CA SER A 206 -10.92 21.10 -8.19
C SER A 206 -11.15 22.58 -8.49
N SER A 207 -10.11 23.42 -8.41
CA SER A 207 -10.23 24.86 -8.73
C SER A 207 -10.48 25.13 -10.22
N LYS A 208 -10.01 24.24 -11.11
CA LYS A 208 -10.21 24.34 -12.56
C LYS A 208 -11.50 23.68 -13.07
N GLY A 209 -12.31 23.10 -12.19
CA GLY A 209 -13.62 22.55 -12.56
C GLY A 209 -13.56 21.25 -13.37
N PHE A 210 -12.50 20.45 -13.27
CA PHE A 210 -12.39 19.15 -13.96
C PHE A 210 -13.32 18.06 -13.41
N GLY A 211 -14.16 18.39 -12.41
CA GLY A 211 -15.17 17.50 -11.84
C GLY A 211 -14.60 16.24 -11.20
N LEU A 212 -15.44 15.20 -11.13
CA LEU A 212 -15.10 13.94 -10.50
C LEU A 212 -13.97 13.21 -11.23
N MET A 213 -13.98 13.23 -12.56
CA MET A 213 -12.95 12.62 -13.40
C MET A 213 -11.56 13.12 -13.00
N GLY A 214 -11.40 14.43 -12.81
CA GLY A 214 -10.15 15.02 -12.36
C GLY A 214 -9.68 14.48 -11.00
N CYS A 215 -10.59 14.37 -10.03
CA CYS A 215 -10.27 13.81 -8.70
C CYS A 215 -9.75 12.37 -8.81
N TRP A 216 -10.34 11.56 -9.70
CA TRP A 216 -9.90 10.20 -9.94
C TRP A 216 -8.56 10.13 -10.68
N PHE A 217 -8.27 11.06 -11.59
CA PHE A 217 -6.92 11.17 -12.17
C PHE A 217 -5.88 11.54 -11.11
N ALA A 218 -6.23 12.40 -10.14
CA ALA A 218 -5.35 12.69 -9.01
C ALA A 218 -5.12 11.47 -8.12
N LEU A 219 -6.16 10.65 -7.87
CA LEU A 219 -6.02 9.35 -7.19
C LEU A 219 -5.10 8.41 -7.97
N SER A 220 -5.29 8.29 -9.29
CA SER A 220 -4.42 7.47 -10.14
C SER A 220 -2.97 7.96 -10.06
N GLY A 221 -2.74 9.26 -10.20
CA GLY A 221 -1.42 9.87 -10.04
C GLY A 221 -0.79 9.58 -8.68
N PHE A 222 -1.57 9.61 -7.60
CA PHE A 222 -1.13 9.24 -6.26
C PHE A 222 -0.68 7.77 -6.19
N GLN A 223 -1.43 6.82 -6.76
CA GLN A 223 -1.04 5.40 -6.78
C GLN A 223 0.22 5.15 -7.61
N TRP A 224 0.31 5.77 -8.79
CA TRP A 224 1.48 5.63 -9.66
C TRP A 224 2.73 6.29 -9.07
N ALA A 225 2.60 7.44 -8.40
CA ALA A 225 3.71 8.07 -7.70
C ALA A 225 4.27 7.14 -6.61
N ARG A 226 3.39 6.54 -5.80
CA ARG A 226 3.78 5.54 -4.79
C ARG A 226 4.51 4.36 -5.42
N PHE A 227 3.98 3.81 -6.51
CA PHE A 227 4.62 2.72 -7.25
C PHE A 227 6.04 3.08 -7.69
N PHE A 228 6.19 4.17 -8.45
CA PHE A 228 7.49 4.53 -9.03
C PHE A 228 8.52 4.90 -7.96
N ILE A 229 8.11 5.60 -6.90
CA ILE A 229 9.01 5.97 -5.81
C ILE A 229 9.51 4.72 -5.07
N ALA A 230 8.60 3.79 -4.75
CA ALA A 230 8.97 2.54 -4.07
C ALA A 230 9.83 1.63 -4.97
N LEU A 231 9.46 1.50 -6.25
CA LEU A 231 10.21 0.73 -7.23
C LEU A 231 11.61 1.28 -7.41
N ARG A 232 11.74 2.61 -7.59
CA ARG A 232 13.03 3.29 -7.74
C ARG A 232 13.90 3.08 -6.51
N ARG A 233 13.34 3.12 -5.30
CA ARG A 233 14.08 2.87 -4.06
C ARG A 233 14.63 1.46 -4.00
N LEU A 234 13.82 0.46 -4.34
CA LEU A 234 14.20 -0.95 -4.25
C LEU A 234 15.20 -1.38 -5.34
N ILE A 235 15.10 -0.81 -6.54
CA ILE A 235 16.03 -1.06 -7.65
C ILE A 235 17.34 -0.25 -7.50
N SER A 236 17.32 0.87 -6.77
CA SER A 236 18.49 1.74 -6.61
C SER A 236 19.73 0.98 -6.13
N PRO A 237 20.94 1.37 -6.58
CA PRO A 237 22.20 0.85 -6.03
C PRO A 237 22.33 1.03 -4.50
N ASN A 238 21.66 2.04 -3.95
CA ASN A 238 21.64 2.34 -2.51
C ASN A 238 20.53 1.60 -1.74
N SER A 239 19.87 0.62 -2.38
CA SER A 239 18.88 -0.26 -1.76
C SER A 239 19.56 -1.23 -0.79
N PHE A 240 18.86 -1.59 0.29
CA PHE A 240 19.31 -2.66 1.20
C PHE A 240 19.48 -4.00 0.49
N LEU A 241 18.81 -4.20 -0.66
CA LEU A 241 18.96 -5.40 -1.50
C LEU A 241 20.27 -5.44 -2.30
N ASN A 242 20.98 -4.31 -2.41
CA ASN A 242 22.19 -4.16 -3.24
C ASN A 242 23.45 -3.82 -2.41
N SER A 243 23.33 -3.71 -1.08
CA SER A 243 24.38 -3.17 -0.21
C SER A 243 25.65 -4.04 -0.15
N ASP A 244 25.53 -5.37 -0.25
CA ASP A 244 26.68 -6.27 -0.17
C ASP A 244 27.49 -6.37 -1.47
N CYS A 245 26.85 -6.24 -2.64
CA CYS A 245 27.55 -6.27 -3.93
C CYS A 245 28.60 -5.14 -4.02
N LYS A 246 28.34 -4.01 -3.35
CA LYS A 246 29.29 -2.90 -3.25
C LYS A 246 30.47 -3.24 -2.34
N LEU A 247 30.23 -3.93 -1.23
CA LEU A 247 31.27 -4.32 -0.27
C LEU A 247 32.15 -5.46 -0.79
N GLU A 248 31.59 -6.42 -1.52
CA GLU A 248 32.35 -7.49 -2.19
C GLU A 248 33.15 -6.96 -3.38
N LYS A 249 32.59 -6.08 -4.22
CA LYS A 249 33.33 -5.44 -5.31
C LYS A 249 34.48 -4.56 -4.81
N LEU A 250 34.32 -3.90 -3.66
CA LEU A 250 35.37 -3.11 -3.02
C LEU A 250 36.43 -3.98 -2.31
N ARG A 251 36.13 -5.23 -1.96
CA ARG A 251 37.12 -6.18 -1.43
C ARG A 251 37.88 -6.95 -2.51
N ALA A 252 37.35 -6.97 -3.73
CA ALA A 252 37.94 -7.66 -4.89
C ALA A 252 38.74 -6.72 -5.83
N ALA A 253 38.85 -5.43 -5.48
CA ALA A 253 39.64 -4.42 -6.17
C ALA A 253 40.80 -3.97 -5.27
#